data_AF-A0A3D4YLS5-F1
#
_entry.id   AF-A0A3D4YLS5-F1
#
_cell.length_a   1.000
_cell.length_b   1.000
_cell.length_c   1.000
_cell.angle_alpha   90.00
_cell.angle_beta   90.00
_cell.angle_gamma   90.00
#
_symmetry.space_group_name_H-M   'P 1'
#
loop_
_entity.id
_entity.type
_entity.pdbx_description
1 polymer ?
#
loop_
_entity_poly.entity_id
_entity_poly.type
_entity_poly.pdbx_seq_one_letter_code
_entity_poly.pdbx_strand_id
1 'polypeptide(L)'
;LNAPVRGAHFYDLRDRQREFKAVYSPTDYSSSQKLGAALREKGADGIAYDSVRREGGECVAVFRPRCIGPCKTVKQFIFRWDGEAISAVLEVQRTG
;
A
#
# COMPACT_ATOMS: atom_id res chain seq x y z
N LEU A 1 -7.55 4.85 6.88
CA LEU A 1 -7.77 4.43 5.47
C LEU A 1 -9.12 4.98 5.01
N ASN A 2 -9.17 5.94 4.08
CA ASN A 2 -10.43 6.62 3.70
C ASN A 2 -11.08 6.04 2.42
N ALA A 3 -10.44 5.07 1.76
CA ALA A 3 -11.04 4.33 0.65
C ALA A 3 -11.80 3.11 1.21
N PRO A 4 -13.04 2.85 0.79
CA PRO A 4 -13.76 1.65 1.21
C PRO A 4 -13.06 0.41 0.61
N VAL A 5 -12.36 -0.33 1.45
CA VAL A 5 -11.83 -1.65 1.10
C VAL A 5 -12.88 -2.69 1.43
N ARG A 6 -13.26 -3.49 0.44
CA ARG A 6 -14.27 -4.55 0.51
C ARG A 6 -13.60 -5.88 0.18
N GLY A 7 -13.96 -6.94 0.90
CA GLY A 7 -13.39 -8.27 0.74
C GLY A 7 -13.41 -9.00 2.08
N ALA A 8 -13.46 -10.32 2.04
CA ALA A 8 -13.63 -11.13 3.24
C ALA A 8 -12.31 -11.72 3.73
N HIS A 9 -11.27 -11.77 2.88
CA HIS A 9 -10.05 -12.53 3.16
C HIS A 9 -8.81 -11.64 3.17
N PHE A 10 -8.75 -10.73 4.16
CA PHE A 10 -7.55 -9.95 4.46
C PHE A 10 -6.76 -10.61 5.59
N TYR A 11 -5.45 -10.74 5.40
CA TYR A 11 -4.55 -11.15 6.48
C TYR A 11 -4.20 -9.92 7.32
N ASP A 12 -4.45 -9.99 8.63
CA ASP A 12 -4.13 -8.91 9.55
C ASP A 12 -2.77 -9.17 10.23
N LEU A 13 -1.81 -8.31 9.91
CA LEU A 13 -0.46 -8.29 10.45
C LEU A 13 -0.23 -7.11 11.40
N ARG A 14 -1.25 -6.28 11.67
CA ARG A 14 -1.11 -5.16 12.58
C ARG A 14 -0.78 -5.64 13.98
N ASP A 15 0.05 -4.88 14.69
CA ASP A 15 0.59 -5.20 16.02
C ASP A 15 1.45 -6.49 16.09
N ARG A 16 1.84 -7.05 14.94
CA ARG A 16 2.61 -8.31 14.84
C ARG A 16 4.03 -8.10 14.31
N GLN A 17 4.59 -6.90 14.43
CA GLN A 17 5.94 -6.57 13.95
C GLN A 17 7.02 -7.43 14.60
N ARG A 18 6.82 -7.85 15.86
CA ARG A 18 7.75 -8.75 16.56
C ARG A 18 7.79 -10.13 15.92
N GLU A 19 6.63 -10.66 15.53
CA GLU A 19 6.49 -11.97 14.89
C GLU A 19 6.96 -11.92 13.42
N PHE A 20 6.66 -10.82 12.73
CA PHE A 20 6.94 -10.63 11.31
C PHE A 20 8.11 -9.67 11.07
N LYS A 21 9.16 -9.73 11.88
CA LYS A 21 10.28 -8.76 11.87
C LYS A 21 10.90 -8.55 10.47
N ALA A 22 11.10 -9.63 9.72
CA ALA A 22 11.67 -9.55 8.37
C ALA A 22 10.71 -8.93 7.35
N VAL A 23 9.40 -9.13 7.52
CA VAL A 23 8.36 -8.51 6.68
C VAL A 23 8.24 -7.02 6.97
N TYR A 24 8.45 -6.61 8.23
CA TYR A 24 8.44 -5.22 8.67
C TYR A 24 9.80 -4.52 8.55
N SER A 25 10.69 -5.00 7.69
CA SER A 25 11.96 -4.32 7.43
C SER A 25 11.73 -2.96 6.76
N PRO A 26 12.36 -1.87 7.25
CA PRO A 26 12.18 -0.54 6.68
C PRO A 26 12.91 -0.35 5.33
N THR A 27 13.93 -1.17 5.07
CA THR A 27 14.86 -1.01 3.94
C THR A 27 14.97 -2.22 3.03
N ASP A 28 14.56 -3.42 3.47
CA ASP A 28 14.55 -4.65 2.67
C ASP A 28 13.13 -5.21 2.53
N TYR A 29 12.58 -5.10 1.33
CA TYR A 29 11.21 -5.54 1.05
C TYR A 29 11.12 -7.00 0.61
N SER A 30 12.24 -7.74 0.52
CA SER A 30 12.28 -9.11 -0.03
C SER A 30 11.31 -10.07 0.68
N SER A 31 11.27 -10.05 2.01
CA SER A 31 10.40 -10.92 2.80
C SER A 31 8.93 -10.53 2.69
N SER A 32 8.64 -9.22 2.68
CA SER A 32 7.28 -8.70 2.49
C SER A 32 6.70 -9.03 1.12
N GLN A 33 7.53 -8.94 0.07
CA GLN A 33 7.14 -9.29 -1.30
C GLN A 33 6.89 -10.79 -1.46
N LYS A 34 7.74 -11.64 -0.88
CA LYS A 34 7.55 -13.10 -0.86
C LYS A 34 6.24 -13.49 -0.16
N LEU A 35 5.96 -12.90 1.00
CA LEU A 35 4.69 -13.12 1.71
C LEU A 35 3.50 -12.67 0.86
N GLY A 36 3.57 -11.47 0.28
CA GLY A 36 2.50 -10.92 -0.56
C GLY A 36 2.21 -11.81 -1.77
N ALA A 37 3.24 -12.31 -2.46
CA ALA A 37 3.09 -13.23 -3.57
C ALA A 37 2.40 -14.54 -3.15
N ALA A 38 2.87 -15.17 -2.06
CA ALA A 38 2.30 -16.42 -1.56
C ALA A 38 0.83 -16.27 -1.13
N LEU A 39 0.48 -15.16 -0.47
CA LEU A 39 -0.91 -14.90 -0.06
C LEU A 39 -1.82 -14.60 -1.25
N ARG A 40 -1.30 -13.88 -2.25
CA ARG A 40 -2.03 -13.65 -3.51
C ARG A 40 -2.32 -14.96 -4.24
N GLU A 41 -1.35 -15.86 -4.35
CA GLU A 41 -1.52 -17.20 -4.95
C GLU A 41 -2.55 -18.06 -4.21
N LYS A 42 -2.62 -17.93 -2.87
CA LYS A 42 -3.63 -18.58 -2.03
C LYS A 42 -5.03 -17.96 -2.12
N GLY A 43 -5.23 -16.91 -2.93
CA GLY A 43 -6.52 -16.26 -3.07
C GLY A 43 -6.88 -15.32 -1.91
N ALA A 44 -5.90 -14.70 -1.25
CA ALA A 44 -6.16 -13.57 -0.35
C ALA A 44 -6.68 -12.34 -1.12
N ASP A 45 -7.53 -11.53 -0.50
CA ASP A 45 -7.95 -10.22 -1.03
C ASP A 45 -6.85 -9.17 -0.78
N GLY A 46 -6.08 -9.34 0.30
CA GLY A 46 -5.00 -8.42 0.66
C GLY A 46 -4.43 -8.65 2.05
N ILE A 47 -3.69 -7.65 2.54
CA ILE A 47 -3.02 -7.62 3.84
C ILE A 47 -3.28 -6.27 4.51
N ALA A 48 -3.69 -6.25 5.78
CA ALA A 48 -3.64 -5.08 6.65
C ALA A 48 -2.35 -5.13 7.50
N TYR A 49 -1.61 -4.04 7.57
CA TYR A 49 -0.29 -4.00 8.22
C TYR A 49 0.07 -2.60 8.72
N ASP A 50 0.99 -2.51 9.67
CA ASP A 50 1.53 -1.24 10.14
C ASP A 50 2.51 -0.61 9.14
N SER A 51 2.51 0.71 9.03
CA SER A 51 3.41 1.41 8.15
C SER A 51 4.84 1.34 8.66
N VAL A 52 5.76 0.81 7.85
CA VAL A 52 7.20 0.85 8.11
C VAL A 52 7.81 2.25 7.88
N ARG A 53 7.03 3.22 7.38
CA ARG A 53 7.49 4.59 7.05
C ARG A 53 6.85 5.68 7.90
N ARG A 54 5.75 5.37 8.60
CA ARG A 54 5.03 6.32 9.44
C ARG A 54 4.66 5.61 10.74
N GLU A 55 5.27 6.04 11.84
CA GLU A 55 4.91 5.55 13.17
C GLU A 55 3.42 5.77 13.47
N GLY A 56 2.77 4.73 14.02
CA GLY A 56 1.32 4.70 14.27
C GLY A 56 0.45 4.73 13.01
N GLY A 57 1.04 4.66 11.82
CA GLY A 57 0.31 4.58 10.57
C GLY A 57 -0.10 3.15 10.24
N GLU A 58 -1.30 2.97 9.70
CA GLU A 58 -1.76 1.69 9.16
C GLU A 58 -1.81 1.73 7.63
N CYS A 59 -1.61 0.59 6.99
CA CYS A 59 -1.61 0.42 5.55
C CYS A 59 -2.37 -0.85 5.15
N VAL A 60 -2.80 -0.88 3.89
CA VAL A 60 -3.43 -2.06 3.29
C VAL A 60 -2.80 -2.32 1.93
N ALA A 61 -2.43 -3.58 1.67
CA ALA A 61 -2.06 -4.07 0.36
C ALA A 61 -3.28 -4.80 -0.20
N VAL A 62 -3.75 -4.40 -1.39
CA VAL A 62 -4.92 -5.01 -2.03
C VAL A 62 -4.46 -5.73 -3.29
N PHE A 63 -4.76 -7.02 -3.41
CA PHE A 63 -4.29 -7.84 -4.53
C PHE A 63 -5.25 -7.87 -5.72
N ARG A 64 -6.50 -7.47 -5.52
CA ARG A 64 -7.55 -7.50 -6.54
C ARG A 64 -8.27 -6.15 -6.63
N PRO A 65 -8.31 -5.51 -7.80
CA PRO A 65 -8.97 -4.20 -7.95
C PRO A 65 -10.43 -4.17 -7.48
N ARG A 66 -11.19 -5.28 -7.64
CA ARG A 66 -12.59 -5.38 -7.18
C ARG A 66 -12.79 -5.20 -5.66
N CYS A 67 -11.71 -5.31 -4.89
CA CYS A 67 -11.74 -5.09 -3.44
C CYS A 67 -11.68 -3.60 -3.08
N ILE A 68 -11.44 -2.71 -4.05
CA ILE A 68 -11.44 -1.27 -3.85
C ILE A 68 -12.81 -0.76 -4.30
N GLY A 69 -13.58 -0.20 -3.37
CA GLY A 69 -14.85 0.44 -3.71
C GLY A 69 -14.64 1.75 -4.49
N PRO A 70 -15.73 2.38 -4.95
CA PRO A 70 -15.64 3.65 -5.68
C PRO A 70 -14.83 4.69 -4.90
N CYS A 71 -13.76 5.18 -5.51
CA CYS A 71 -12.93 6.24 -4.94
C CYS A 71 -13.15 7.54 -5.71
N LYS A 72 -13.21 8.66 -4.97
CA LYS A 72 -13.25 9.99 -5.57
C LYS A 72 -11.81 10.50 -5.68
N THR A 73 -11.31 10.69 -6.90
CA THR A 73 -10.04 11.39 -7.10
C THR A 73 -10.19 12.83 -6.63
N VAL A 74 -9.53 13.16 -5.51
CA VAL A 74 -9.61 14.50 -4.90
C VAL A 74 -8.55 15.44 -5.45
N LYS A 75 -7.34 14.91 -5.70
CA LYS A 75 -6.19 15.64 -6.24
C LYS A 75 -5.33 14.67 -7.05
N GLN A 76 -4.71 15.18 -8.10
CA GLN A 76 -3.75 14.43 -8.92
C GLN A 76 -2.46 15.22 -8.97
N PHE A 77 -1.34 14.57 -8.67
CA PHE A 77 -0.01 15.17 -8.69
C PHE A 77 0.87 14.44 -9.72
N ILE A 78 1.71 15.19 -10.42
CA ILE A 78 2.75 14.68 -11.31
C ILE A 78 4.10 14.99 -10.66
N PHE A 79 4.89 13.95 -10.41
CA PHE A 79 6.27 14.07 -9.93
C PHE A 79 7.20 13.89 -11.13
N ARG A 80 8.01 14.90 -11.43
CA ARG A 80 8.98 14.86 -12.54
C ARG A 80 10.36 14.48 -12.00
N TRP A 81 10.95 13.43 -12.55
CA TRP A 81 12.31 12.97 -12.27
C TRP A 81 13.25 13.44 -13.38
N ASP A 82 14.42 13.97 -13.03
CA ASP A 82 15.43 14.43 -13.99
C ASP A 82 16.58 13.44 -14.23
N GLY A 83 16.65 12.36 -13.45
CA GLY A 83 17.78 11.42 -13.46
C GLY A 83 18.40 11.26 -12.08
N GLU A 84 18.34 12.29 -11.23
CA GLU A 84 18.98 12.34 -9.91
C GLU A 84 18.02 12.68 -8.77
N ALA A 85 17.02 13.53 -9.02
CA ALA A 85 16.05 13.96 -8.03
C ALA A 85 14.67 14.24 -8.63
N ILE A 86 13.67 14.40 -7.75
CA ILE A 86 12.37 14.95 -8.15
C ILE A 86 12.57 16.45 -8.41
N SER A 87 12.61 16.83 -9.68
CA SER A 87 12.84 18.21 -10.12
C SER A 87 11.60 19.09 -10.09
N ALA A 88 10.40 18.50 -10.06
CA ALA A 88 9.15 19.24 -9.88
C ALA A 88 8.01 18.36 -9.36
N VAL A 89 7.08 18.99 -8.64
CA VAL A 89 5.78 18.43 -8.26
C VAL A 89 4.69 19.36 -8.80
N LEU A 90 3.85 18.86 -9.70
CA LEU A 90 2.78 19.61 -10.35
C LEU A 90 1.43 19.11 -9.87
N GLU A 91 0.56 19.99 -9.38
CA GLU A 91 -0.85 19.65 -9.14
C GLU A 91 -1.62 19.79 -10.46
N VAL A 92 -2.26 18.70 -10.91
CA VAL A 92 -3.05 18.70 -12.13
C VAL A 92 -4.39 19.36 -11.85
N GLN A 93 -4.57 20.55 -12.41
CA GLN A 93 -5.88 21.18 -12.48
C GLN A 93 -6.66 20.50 -13.60
N ARG A 94 -7.77 19.84 -13.25
CA ARG A 94 -8.71 19.36 -14.27
C ARG A 94 -9.52 20.56 -14.74
N THR A 95 -9.21 21.07 -15.93
CA THR A 95 -10.18 21.87 -16.69
C THR A 95 -11.35 20.93 -17.05
N GLY A 96 -12.57 21.40 -16.79
CA GLY A 96 -13.81 20.60 -16.78
C GLY A 96 -14.06 19.77 -18.03
#